data_AF-A0A9W9P427-F1
#
_entry.id   AF-A0A9W9P427-F1
#
_cell.length_a   1.000
_cell.length_b   1.000
_cell.length_c   1.000
_cell.angle_alpha   90.00
_cell.angle_beta   90.00
_cell.angle_gamma   90.00
#
_symmetry.space_group_name_H-M   'P 1'
#
loop_
_entity.id
_entity.type
_entity.pdbx_description
1 polymer ?
#
loop_
_entity_poly.entity_id
_entity_poly.type
_entity_poly.pdbx_seq_one_letter_code
_entity_poly.pdbx_strand_id
1 'polypeptide(L)'
;MQGIDIFDMRPLDASRKGTIDNPIMVNGAGDEQYAGCTGYPADSHQVNWLTVSRERPIERCLECGNVVKLNYIGPEEDPHSHDHDHGHHHPPHEEPKTFADYVKPEYWYR
;
A
#
# COMPACT_ATOMS: atom_id res chain seq x y z
N MET A 1 1.60 -19.87 25.71
CA MET A 1 1.62 -19.08 24.45
C MET A 1 0.19 -18.59 24.20
N GLN A 2 -0.02 -17.33 23.84
CA GLN A 2 -1.37 -16.75 23.70
C GLN A 2 -2.05 -17.03 22.35
N GLY A 3 -1.41 -17.76 21.43
CA GLY A 3 -2.00 -18.13 20.13
C GLY A 3 -2.16 -16.95 19.14
N ILE A 4 -1.44 -15.84 19.40
CA ILE A 4 -1.48 -14.62 18.57
C ILE A 4 -0.45 -14.74 17.46
N ASP A 5 -0.86 -14.54 16.21
CA ASP A 5 0.04 -14.34 15.08
C ASP A 5 0.50 -12.89 15.07
N ILE A 6 1.75 -12.66 15.49
CA ILE A 6 2.33 -11.32 15.63
C ILE A 6 2.73 -10.74 14.28
N PHE A 7 3.04 -11.59 13.30
CA PHE A 7 3.62 -11.17 12.03
C PHE A 7 2.61 -11.10 10.89
N ASP A 8 1.34 -11.43 11.16
CA ASP A 8 0.25 -11.44 10.19
C ASP A 8 0.64 -12.14 8.88
N MET A 9 0.98 -13.44 8.98
CA MET A 9 1.48 -14.23 7.83
C MET A 9 0.36 -14.64 6.86
N ARG A 10 -0.80 -14.00 6.94
CA ARG A 10 -1.96 -14.28 6.10
C ARG A 10 -1.82 -13.57 4.75
N PRO A 11 -2.38 -14.14 3.66
CA PRO A 11 -2.41 -13.47 2.37
C PRO A 11 -3.34 -12.25 2.41
N LEU A 12 -3.26 -11.43 1.36
CA LEU A 12 -4.22 -10.34 1.13
C LEU A 12 -5.66 -10.87 1.14
N ASP A 13 -6.56 -10.19 1.84
CA ASP A 13 -7.97 -10.57 1.91
C ASP A 13 -8.63 -10.47 0.52
N ALA A 14 -9.02 -11.62 -0.01
CA ALA A 14 -9.73 -11.78 -1.28
C ALA A 14 -11.17 -12.28 -1.09
N SER A 15 -11.74 -12.19 0.13
CA SER A 15 -13.13 -12.60 0.41
C SER A 15 -14.16 -11.69 -0.28
N ARG A 16 -13.78 -10.45 -0.58
CA ARG A 16 -14.58 -9.45 -1.28
C ARG A 16 -13.71 -8.60 -2.20
N LYS A 17 -14.35 -7.90 -3.14
CA LYS A 17 -13.72 -6.83 -3.91
C LYS A 17 -13.74 -5.53 -3.10
N GLY A 18 -12.57 -4.92 -2.91
CA GLY A 18 -12.44 -3.58 -2.36
C GLY A 18 -12.99 -2.52 -3.30
N THR A 19 -13.62 -1.49 -2.72
CA THR A 19 -14.11 -0.29 -3.40
C THR A 19 -13.53 0.95 -2.72
N ILE A 20 -13.69 2.14 -3.29
CA ILE A 20 -13.22 3.39 -2.66
C ILE A 20 -13.91 3.59 -1.30
N ASP A 21 -15.22 3.34 -1.22
CA ASP A 21 -16.00 3.47 0.02
C ASP A 21 -15.70 2.36 1.03
N ASN A 22 -15.34 1.17 0.55
CA ASN A 22 -15.04 0.00 1.38
C ASN A 22 -13.80 -0.73 0.84
N PRO A 23 -12.58 -0.22 1.10
CA PRO A 23 -11.34 -0.79 0.57
C PRO A 23 -10.92 -2.04 1.36
N ILE A 24 -10.01 -2.84 0.79
CA ILE A 24 -9.29 -3.88 1.53
C ILE A 24 -8.21 -3.21 2.37
N MET A 25 -8.26 -3.36 3.69
CA MET A 25 -7.30 -2.75 4.59
C MET A 25 -5.99 -3.55 4.61
N VAL A 26 -4.87 -2.86 4.44
CA VAL A 26 -3.53 -3.42 4.51
C VAL A 26 -2.81 -2.77 5.69
N ASN A 27 -2.48 -3.56 6.71
CA ASN A 27 -1.74 -3.04 7.85
C ASN A 27 -0.27 -2.83 7.46
N GLY A 28 0.29 -1.67 7.80
CA GLY A 28 1.70 -1.36 7.59
C GLY A 28 2.24 -0.48 8.71
N ALA A 29 3.52 -0.66 9.03
CA ALA A 29 4.21 0.15 10.04
C ALA A 29 5.34 1.02 9.44
N GLY A 30 5.67 0.83 8.16
CA GLY A 30 6.61 1.69 7.42
C GLY A 30 5.91 2.79 6.63
N ASP A 31 6.70 3.61 5.93
CA ASP A 31 6.19 4.71 5.10
C ASP A 31 5.43 4.21 3.86
N GLU A 32 5.82 3.04 3.35
CA GLU A 32 5.17 2.34 2.24
C GLU A 32 4.96 0.86 2.56
N GLN A 33 3.96 0.25 1.94
CA GLN A 33 3.64 -1.16 2.04
C GLN A 33 3.22 -1.71 0.67
N TYR A 34 3.74 -2.88 0.32
CA TYR A 34 3.42 -3.58 -0.92
C TYR A 34 2.31 -4.61 -0.70
N ALA A 35 1.30 -4.60 -1.57
CA ALA A 35 0.21 -5.56 -1.60
C ALA A 35 0.13 -6.25 -2.97
N GLY A 36 0.23 -7.58 -2.99
CA GLY A 36 0.08 -8.38 -4.20
C GLY A 36 -1.38 -8.70 -4.48
N CYS A 37 -1.96 -8.10 -5.51
CA CYS A 37 -3.32 -8.38 -5.95
C CYS A 37 -3.32 -9.46 -7.03
N THR A 38 -3.97 -10.61 -6.77
CA THR A 38 -4.19 -11.69 -7.75
C THR A 38 -5.63 -11.70 -8.30
N GLY A 39 -6.38 -10.64 -8.04
CA GLY A 39 -7.74 -10.44 -8.52
C GLY A 39 -8.85 -10.87 -7.56
N TYR A 40 -10.08 -10.62 -7.99
CA TYR A 40 -11.30 -11.06 -7.32
C TYR A 40 -12.28 -11.66 -8.36
N PRO A 41 -12.62 -12.96 -8.27
CA PRO A 41 -12.16 -13.96 -7.28
C PRO A 41 -10.63 -14.14 -7.26
N ALA A 42 -10.09 -14.66 -6.15
CA ALA A 42 -8.65 -14.85 -6.00
C ALA A 42 -8.06 -15.66 -7.17
N ASP A 43 -6.87 -15.26 -7.63
CA ASP A 43 -6.16 -15.89 -8.77
C ASP A 43 -6.88 -15.76 -10.12
N SER A 44 -7.69 -14.71 -10.29
CA SER A 44 -8.35 -14.40 -11.58
C SER A 44 -7.44 -13.68 -12.57
N HIS A 45 -6.32 -13.12 -12.12
CA HIS A 45 -5.29 -12.54 -12.98
C HIS A 45 -3.89 -12.66 -12.38
N GLN A 46 -2.86 -12.39 -13.18
CA GLN A 46 -1.48 -12.39 -12.72
C GLN A 46 -1.26 -11.36 -11.61
N VAL A 47 -0.36 -11.64 -10.67
CA VAL A 47 -0.06 -10.74 -9.56
C VAL A 47 0.30 -9.34 -10.05
N ASN A 48 -0.50 -8.37 -9.62
CA ASN A 48 -0.23 -6.94 -9.76
C ASN A 48 0.21 -6.41 -8.39
N TRP A 49 1.41 -5.84 -8.33
CA TRP A 49 1.96 -5.24 -7.12
C TRP A 49 1.43 -3.81 -6.96
N LEU A 50 0.81 -3.55 -5.81
CA LEU A 50 0.25 -2.26 -5.45
C LEU A 50 1.07 -1.68 -4.32
N THR A 51 1.55 -0.45 -4.48
CA THR A 51 2.25 0.29 -3.43
C THR A 51 1.27 1.23 -2.77
N VAL A 52 1.13 1.14 -1.45
CA VAL A 52 0.37 2.11 -0.65
C VAL A 52 1.33 2.80 0.31
N SER A 53 1.25 4.12 0.42
CA SER A 53 2.13 4.91 1.29
C SER A 53 1.32 5.83 2.20
N ARG A 54 1.99 6.45 3.18
CA ARG A 54 1.33 7.42 4.08
C ARG A 54 0.78 8.63 3.31
N GLU A 55 1.49 9.06 2.27
CA GLU A 55 1.08 10.18 1.41
C GLU A 55 -0.03 9.78 0.43
N ARG A 56 0.04 8.55 -0.09
CA ARG A 56 -0.93 7.98 -1.04
C ARG A 56 -1.47 6.66 -0.48
N PRO A 57 -2.39 6.72 0.49
CA PRO A 57 -2.81 5.55 1.26
C PRO A 57 -3.73 4.62 0.50
N ILE A 58 -4.22 4.99 -0.69
CA ILE A 58 -5.17 4.20 -1.47
C ILE A 58 -4.57 3.90 -2.83
N GLU A 59 -4.62 2.65 -3.24
CA GLU A 59 -4.18 2.19 -4.55
C GLU A 59 -5.23 1.29 -5.20
N ARG A 60 -5.32 1.34 -6.54
CA ARG A 60 -6.32 0.60 -7.31
C ARG A 60 -5.63 -0.34 -8.28
N CYS A 61 -5.96 -1.63 -8.20
CA CYS A 61 -5.51 -2.58 -9.19
C CYS A 61 -6.04 -2.20 -10.58
N LEU A 62 -5.13 -2.03 -11.55
CA LEU A 62 -5.46 -1.61 -12.92
C LEU A 62 -6.19 -2.68 -13.75
N GLU A 63 -6.23 -3.92 -13.26
CA GLU A 63 -6.83 -5.04 -13.96
C GLU A 63 -8.21 -5.38 -13.41
N CYS A 64 -8.30 -5.81 -12.14
CA CYS A 64 -9.58 -6.14 -11.53
C CYS A 64 -10.30 -4.94 -10.90
N GLY A 65 -9.64 -3.81 -10.69
CA GLY A 65 -10.22 -2.65 -9.99
C GLY A 65 -10.38 -2.83 -8.49
N ASN A 66 -9.72 -3.82 -7.88
CA ASN A 66 -9.69 -3.96 -6.42
C ASN A 66 -9.00 -2.75 -5.78
N VAL A 67 -9.60 -2.22 -4.71
CA VAL A 67 -9.08 -1.07 -3.98
C VAL A 67 -8.47 -1.53 -2.66
N VAL A 68 -7.21 -1.19 -2.43
CA VAL A 68 -6.49 -1.42 -1.17
C VAL A 68 -6.22 -0.10 -0.47
N LYS A 69 -6.21 -0.10 0.86
CA LYS A 69 -5.91 1.08 1.67
C LYS A 69 -4.94 0.76 2.80
N LEU A 70 -3.89 1.56 2.95
CA LEU A 70 -2.97 1.50 4.08
C LEU A 70 -3.70 1.86 5.38
N ASN A 71 -3.62 0.93 6.34
CA ASN A 71 -3.90 1.18 7.75
C ASN A 71 -2.55 1.29 8.46
N TYR A 72 -2.10 2.52 8.70
CA TYR A 72 -0.84 2.76 9.39
C TYR A 72 -1.00 2.39 10.87
N ILE A 73 -0.20 1.43 11.33
CA ILE A 73 -0.18 0.93 12.72
C ILE A 73 1.17 1.16 13.42
N GLY A 74 2.08 1.88 12.77
CA GLY A 74 3.38 2.25 13.31
C GLY A 74 3.32 3.43 14.30
N PRO A 75 4.42 3.70 15.02
CA PRO A 75 4.53 4.90 15.84
C PRO A 75 4.51 6.17 14.99
N GLU A 76 3.89 7.26 15.46
CA GLU A 76 3.76 8.50 14.69
C GLU A 76 5.11 9.16 14.36
N GLU A 77 6.08 9.04 15.27
CA GLU A 77 7.47 9.42 15.08
C GLU A 77 8.33 8.16 14.95
N ASP A 78 9.14 8.10 13.89
CA ASP A 78 10.12 7.04 13.72
C ASP A 78 11.46 7.46 14.33
N PRO A 79 11.86 6.92 15.51
CA PRO A 79 13.17 7.21 16.08
C PRO A 79 14.34 6.68 15.22
N HIS A 80 14.06 5.91 14.18
CA HIS A 80 15.00 5.45 13.16
C HIS A 80 14.89 6.22 11.83
N SER A 81 14.08 7.29 11.77
CA SER A 81 14.21 8.31 10.72
C SER A 81 15.49 9.10 10.98
N HIS A 82 16.63 8.43 10.86
CA HIS A 82 17.87 9.12 10.60
C HIS A 82 17.64 9.78 9.25
N ASP A 83 17.45 11.11 9.26
CA ASP A 83 17.83 11.94 8.13
C ASP A 83 19.06 11.30 7.50
N HIS A 84 18.98 10.95 6.22
CA HIS A 84 20.08 10.34 5.47
C HIS A 84 21.27 11.31 5.30
N ASP A 85 21.72 11.98 6.36
CA ASP A 85 22.93 12.80 6.43
C ASP A 85 24.17 11.93 6.68
N HIS A 86 24.26 10.84 5.92
CA HIS A 86 25.47 10.07 5.77
C HIS A 86 25.97 10.24 4.35
N GLY A 87 26.50 11.43 4.02
CA GLY A 87 27.65 11.68 3.12
C GLY A 87 27.79 10.93 1.78
N HIS A 88 26.77 10.20 1.33
CA HIS A 88 26.78 9.33 0.17
C HIS A 88 25.74 9.87 -0.80
N HIS A 89 26.24 10.35 -1.94
CA HIS A 89 25.52 11.11 -2.96
C HIS A 89 24.53 10.25 -3.76
N HIS A 90 23.59 9.60 -3.09
CA HIS A 90 22.42 9.04 -3.76
C HIS A 90 21.28 10.07 -3.66
N PRO A 91 20.72 10.51 -4.79
CA PRO A 91 19.48 11.28 -4.76
C PRO A 91 18.43 10.51 -3.93
N PRO A 92 17.56 11.21 -3.17
CA PRO A 92 16.39 10.55 -2.60
C PRO A 92 15.69 9.77 -3.70
N HIS A 93 15.23 8.56 -3.39
CA HIS A 93 14.51 7.74 -4.36
C HIS A 93 13.20 8.45 -4.71
N GLU A 94 13.16 9.08 -5.88
CA GLU A 94 11.93 9.64 -6.43
C GLU A 94 11.12 8.50 -7.02
N GLU A 95 9.90 8.29 -6.51
CA GLU A 95 8.98 7.33 -7.12
C GLU A 95 8.77 7.67 -8.60
N PRO A 96 8.88 6.69 -9.50
CA PRO A 96 8.63 6.92 -10.92
C PRO A 96 7.18 7.38 -11.09
N LYS A 97 7.01 8.51 -11.77
CA LYS A 97 5.69 9.09 -12.02
C LYS A 97 4.78 8.08 -12.69
N THR A 98 3.63 7.84 -12.07
CA THR A 98 2.55 7.01 -12.58
C THR A 98 1.50 7.90 -13.24
N PHE A 99 0.53 7.28 -13.93
CA PHE A 99 -0.61 8.03 -14.47
C PHE A 99 -1.38 8.82 -13.40
N ALA A 100 -1.40 8.33 -12.15
CA ALA A 100 -2.09 8.97 -11.06
C ALA A 100 -1.45 10.31 -10.64
N ASP A 101 -0.16 10.52 -10.90
CA ASP A 101 0.54 11.80 -10.65
C ASP A 101 0.10 12.92 -11.59
N TYR A 102 -0.55 12.56 -12.72
CA TYR A 102 -1.11 13.50 -13.68
C TYR A 102 -2.61 13.75 -13.47
N VAL A 103 -3.22 13.06 -12.51
CA VAL A 103 -4.63 13.23 -12.14
C VAL A 103 -4.74 14.29 -11.05
N LYS A 104 -5.64 15.28 -11.23
CA LYS A 104 -5.84 16.31 -10.20
C LYS A 104 -6.35 15.70 -8.89
N PRO A 105 -5.95 16.21 -7.72
CA PRO A 105 -6.35 15.66 -6.41
C PRO A 105 -7.86 15.48 -6.25
N GLU A 106 -8.66 16.38 -6.83
CA GLU A 106 -10.13 16.30 -6.80
C GLU A 106 -10.72 15.02 -7.44
N TYR A 107 -9.94 14.28 -8.23
CA TYR A 107 -10.36 13.05 -8.92
C TYR A 107 -9.80 11.77 -8.31
N TRP A 108 -8.96 11.83 -7.27
CA TRP A 108 -8.34 10.63 -6.72
C TRP A 108 -9.34 9.64 -6.10
N TYR A 109 -10.45 10.14 -5.55
CA TYR A 109 -11.39 9.35 -4.76
C TYR A 109 -12.86 9.49 -5.21
N ARG A 110 -13.09 9.84 -6.48
CA ARG A 110 -14.43 9.87 -7.08
C ARG A 110 -14.79 8.55 -7.75
#